data_AF-A0A3D2STI5-F1
#
_entry.id   AF-A0A3D2STI5-F1
#
_cell.length_a   1.000
_cell.length_b   1.000
_cell.length_c   1.000
_cell.angle_alpha   90.00
_cell.angle_beta   90.00
_cell.angle_gamma   90.00
#
_symmetry.space_group_name_H-M   'P 1'
#
loop_
_entity.id
_entity.type
_entity.pdbx_description
1 polymer ?
#
loop_
_entity_poly.entity_id
_entity_poly.type
_entity_poly.pdbx_seq_one_letter_code
_entity_poly.pdbx_strand_id
1 'polypeptide(L)'
;MISSILKATGVSGIVSALSKVFKNHKSEKLQKAGAVLEEISSVFSNGDISTEDQEEIHRHMEEVLKIESEMNADIISEINQSIRAEISSEDKYVRHMRPTFGYLMAITWTAQMLAVAYVMIFETQNAGFLIEAVGALSPIWAVGLSVLGIYVYKRSEDKRIYRQKH
;
A
#
# COMPACT_ATOMS: atom_id res chain seq x y z
N MET A 1 20.99 -15.19 -13.11
CA MET A 1 22.47 -15.28 -13.22
C MET A 1 23.18 -14.13 -12.50
N ILE A 2 22.70 -12.89 -12.57
CA ILE A 2 23.28 -11.75 -11.83
C ILE A 2 23.18 -11.93 -10.29
N SER A 3 22.06 -12.45 -9.77
CA SER A 3 21.89 -12.65 -8.32
C SER A 3 22.76 -13.76 -7.70
N SER A 4 23.30 -14.68 -8.50
CA SER A 4 24.16 -15.77 -8.04
C SER A 4 25.62 -15.33 -7.90
N ILE A 5 26.07 -14.41 -8.75
CA ILE A 5 27.41 -13.78 -8.66
C ILE A 5 27.46 -12.86 -7.43
N LEU A 6 26.39 -12.08 -7.18
CA LEU A 6 26.27 -11.18 -6.03
C LEU A 6 26.33 -11.88 -4.66
N LYS A 7 25.87 -13.13 -4.56
CA LYS A 7 25.83 -13.87 -3.28
C LYS A 7 27.11 -14.65 -2.96
N ALA A 8 28.00 -14.85 -3.93
CA ALA A 8 29.17 -15.72 -3.78
C ALA A 8 30.53 -15.00 -3.87
N THR A 9 30.59 -13.71 -4.23
CA THR A 9 31.86 -13.00 -4.54
C THR A 9 32.17 -11.78 -3.67
N GLY A 10 31.36 -11.47 -2.65
CA GLY A 10 31.61 -10.36 -1.72
C GLY A 10 31.67 -8.98 -2.40
N VAL A 11 32.07 -7.95 -1.64
CA VAL A 11 32.20 -6.56 -2.11
C VAL A 11 33.15 -6.44 -3.32
N SER A 12 34.22 -7.25 -3.35
CA SER A 12 35.20 -7.25 -4.46
C SER A 12 34.58 -7.64 -5.81
N GLY A 13 33.66 -8.61 -5.83
CA GLY A 13 32.95 -8.99 -7.06
C GLY A 13 32.04 -7.89 -7.62
N ILE A 14 31.38 -7.13 -6.73
CA ILE A 14 30.53 -5.99 -7.10
C ILE A 14 31.38 -4.84 -7.65
N VAL A 15 32.49 -4.53 -6.99
CA VAL A 15 33.43 -3.47 -7.40
C VAL A 15 34.08 -3.80 -8.76
N SER A 16 34.48 -5.05 -8.99
CA SER A 16 35.04 -5.49 -10.28
C SER A 16 34.02 -5.40 -11.43
N ALA A 17 32.75 -5.75 -11.17
CA ALA A 17 31.68 -5.63 -12.16
C ALA A 17 31.39 -4.15 -12.51
N LEU A 18 31.31 -3.28 -11.50
CA LEU A 18 31.12 -1.84 -11.69
C LEU A 18 32.29 -1.19 -12.42
N SER A 19 33.54 -1.56 -12.07
CA SER A 19 34.75 -1.08 -12.76
C SER A 19 34.72 -1.39 -14.26
N LYS A 20 34.37 -2.64 -14.65
CA LYS A 20 34.25 -3.04 -16.07
C LYS A 20 33.19 -2.25 -16.82
N VAL A 21 32.05 -1.97 -16.18
CA VAL A 21 30.96 -1.17 -16.78
C VAL A 21 31.42 0.28 -16.97
N PHE A 22 32.09 0.86 -15.98
CA PHE A 22 32.51 2.27 -16.00
C PHE A 22 33.69 2.53 -16.95
N LYS A 23 34.62 1.57 -17.09
CA LYS A 23 35.73 1.64 -18.05
C LYS A 23 35.29 1.60 -19.51
N ASN A 24 34.22 0.86 -19.82
CA ASN A 24 33.71 0.75 -21.19
C ASN A 24 32.75 1.89 -21.58
N HIS A 25 32.51 2.85 -20.69
CA HIS A 25 31.64 3.98 -20.94
C HIS A 25 32.36 5.11 -21.68
N LYS A 26 31.67 5.87 -22.54
CA LYS A 26 32.28 6.93 -23.39
C LYS A 26 32.73 8.19 -22.63
N SER A 27 32.28 8.38 -21.39
CA SER A 27 32.59 9.55 -20.58
C SER A 27 33.91 9.37 -19.84
N GLU A 28 34.85 10.30 -20.05
CA GLU A 28 36.17 10.31 -19.40
C GLU A 28 36.07 10.26 -17.85
N LYS A 29 35.06 10.90 -17.27
CA LYS A 29 34.81 10.88 -15.82
C LYS A 29 34.46 9.48 -15.32
N LEU A 30 33.66 8.74 -16.08
CA LEU A 30 33.26 7.36 -15.73
C LEU A 30 34.42 6.39 -15.96
N GLN A 31 35.24 6.59 -16.99
CA GLN A 31 36.46 5.80 -17.20
C GLN A 31 37.46 5.97 -16.05
N LYS A 32 37.66 7.21 -15.59
CA LYS A 32 38.49 7.53 -14.41
C LYS A 32 37.94 6.88 -13.14
N ALA A 33 36.63 6.97 -12.89
CA ALA A 33 35.99 6.29 -11.76
C ALA A 33 36.15 4.76 -11.83
N GLY A 34 36.06 4.17 -13.04
CA GLY A 34 36.29 2.74 -13.24
C GLY A 34 37.73 2.30 -12.95
N ALA A 35 38.73 3.15 -13.24
CA ALA A 35 40.13 2.89 -12.90
C ALA A 35 40.36 2.91 -11.38
N VAL A 36 39.78 3.88 -10.67
CA VAL A 36 39.85 3.95 -9.20
C VAL A 36 39.20 2.74 -8.54
N LEU A 37 38.05 2.27 -9.06
CA LEU A 37 37.38 1.06 -8.56
C LEU A 37 38.22 -0.21 -8.78
N GLU A 38 39.02 -0.27 -9.85
CA GLU A 38 39.92 -1.40 -10.11
C GLU A 38 41.10 -1.41 -9.13
N GLU A 39 41.68 -0.24 -8.84
CA GLU A 39 42.73 -0.07 -7.84
C GLU A 39 42.24 -0.52 -6.46
N ILE A 40 41.04 -0.08 -6.06
CA ILE A 40 40.38 -0.53 -4.82
C ILE A 40 40.20 -2.06 -4.82
N SER A 41 39.72 -2.66 -5.92
CA SER A 41 39.55 -4.12 -6.02
C SER A 41 40.88 -4.88 -5.90
N SER A 42 41.98 -4.34 -6.44
CA SER A 42 43.31 -4.94 -6.29
C SER A 42 43.83 -4.90 -4.86
N VAL A 43 43.58 -3.80 -4.12
CA VAL A 43 43.95 -3.68 -2.70
C VAL A 43 43.21 -4.72 -1.86
N PHE A 44 41.91 -4.91 -2.11
CA PHE A 44 41.12 -5.94 -1.42
C PHE A 44 41.49 -7.38 -1.82
N SER A 45 41.98 -7.62 -3.04
CA SER A 45 42.28 -8.98 -3.55
C SER A 45 43.70 -9.44 -3.22
N ASN A 46 44.65 -8.51 -3.14
CA ASN A 46 46.05 -8.82 -2.83
C ASN A 46 46.31 -8.96 -1.32
N GLY A 47 45.34 -8.59 -0.47
CA GLY A 47 45.50 -8.66 0.98
C GLY A 47 46.38 -7.56 1.56
N ASP A 48 46.57 -6.45 0.85
CA ASP A 48 47.41 -5.30 1.24
C ASP A 48 46.78 -4.41 2.34
N ILE A 49 45.63 -4.81 2.89
CA ILE A 49 45.00 -4.11 4.01
C ILE A 49 45.62 -4.68 5.29
N SER A 50 46.31 -3.83 6.05
CA SER A 50 46.88 -4.23 7.34
C SER A 50 45.81 -4.85 8.22
N THR A 51 46.17 -5.86 9.03
CA THR A 51 45.23 -6.49 9.97
C THR A 51 44.62 -5.47 10.94
N GLU A 52 45.34 -4.40 11.25
CA GLU A 52 44.89 -3.27 12.07
C GLU A 52 43.78 -2.46 11.39
N ASP A 53 43.91 -2.16 10.09
CA ASP A 53 42.90 -1.46 9.30
C ASP A 53 41.64 -2.33 9.10
N GLN A 54 41.80 -3.65 8.96
CA GLN A 54 40.67 -4.59 8.88
C GLN A 54 39.85 -4.61 10.17
N GLU A 55 40.52 -4.63 11.33
CA GLU A 55 39.85 -4.58 12.62
C GLU A 55 39.14 -3.23 12.86
N GLU A 56 39.73 -2.12 12.43
CA GLU A 56 39.07 -0.81 12.51
C GLU A 56 37.83 -0.72 11.61
N ILE A 57 37.90 -1.24 10.38
CA ILE A 57 36.76 -1.33 9.47
C ILE A 57 35.66 -2.21 10.07
N HIS A 58 36.01 -3.34 10.69
CA HIS A 58 35.02 -4.20 11.34
C HIS A 58 34.33 -3.49 12.50
N ARG A 59 35.07 -2.80 13.37
CA ARG A 59 34.49 -2.01 14.48
C ARG A 59 33.53 -0.94 13.95
N HIS A 60 33.94 -0.20 12.92
CA HIS A 60 33.09 0.83 12.33
C HIS A 60 31.86 0.24 11.63
N MET A 61 32.01 -0.91 10.97
CA MET A 61 30.89 -1.61 10.33
C MET A 61 29.89 -2.13 11.37
N GLU A 62 30.36 -2.69 12.48
CA GLU A 62 29.50 -3.11 13.59
C GLU A 62 28.73 -1.94 14.19
N GLU A 63 29.37 -0.80 14.38
CA GLU A 63 28.73 0.42 14.87
C GLU A 63 27.67 0.94 13.89
N VAL A 64 27.99 1.03 12.60
CA VAL A 64 27.06 1.46 11.55
C VAL A 64 25.86 0.51 11.44
N LEU A 65 26.10 -0.80 11.44
CA LEU A 65 25.02 -1.80 11.38
C LEU A 65 24.11 -1.73 12.61
N LYS A 66 24.69 -1.45 13.79
CA LYS A 66 23.91 -1.26 15.02
C LYS A 66 23.03 -0.01 14.93
N ILE A 67 23.59 1.13 14.52
CA ILE A 67 22.85 2.39 14.34
C ILE A 67 21.72 2.19 13.31
N GLU A 68 22.01 1.54 12.18
CA GLU A 68 21.02 1.28 11.14
C GLU A 68 19.90 0.34 11.64
N SER A 69 20.26 -0.70 12.41
CA SER A 69 19.28 -1.61 13.03
C SER A 69 18.38 -0.87 14.02
N GLU A 70 18.93 -0.02 14.87
CA GLU A 70 18.17 0.78 15.85
C GLU A 70 17.22 1.75 15.14
N MET A 71 17.74 2.50 14.15
CA MET A 71 16.93 3.41 13.33
C MET A 71 15.79 2.66 12.61
N ASN A 72 16.07 1.49 12.03
CA ASN A 72 15.04 0.69 11.37
C ASN A 72 13.98 0.19 12.36
N ALA A 73 14.37 -0.22 13.56
CA ALA A 73 13.44 -0.62 14.60
C ALA A 73 12.54 0.54 15.04
N ASP A 74 13.09 1.74 15.18
CA ASP A 74 12.35 2.95 15.54
C ASP A 74 11.36 3.34 14.44
N ILE A 75 11.78 3.35 13.17
CA ILE A 75 10.90 3.61 12.03
C ILE A 75 9.73 2.62 12.01
N ILE A 76 10.01 1.32 12.17
CA ILE A 76 8.97 0.29 12.20
C ILE A 76 8.04 0.50 13.40
N SER A 77 8.58 0.88 14.56
CA SER A 77 7.81 1.16 15.77
C SER A 77 6.86 2.35 15.56
N GLU A 78 7.36 3.48 15.03
CA GLU A 78 6.58 4.68 14.74
C GLU A 78 5.49 4.42 13.71
N ILE A 79 5.79 3.70 12.63
CA ILE A 79 4.81 3.28 11.62
C ILE A 79 3.71 2.43 12.27
N ASN A 80 4.09 1.46 13.12
CA ASN A 80 3.09 0.63 13.80
C ASN A 80 2.29 1.43 14.83
N GLN A 81 2.86 2.47 15.44
CA GLN A 81 2.17 3.35 16.35
C GLN A 81 1.17 4.25 15.61
N SER A 82 1.55 4.84 14.48
CA SER A 82 0.66 5.66 13.65
C SER A 82 -0.48 4.84 13.06
N ILE A 83 -0.21 3.65 12.52
CA ILE A 83 -1.26 2.74 12.00
C ILE A 83 -2.23 2.36 13.12
N ARG A 84 -1.74 2.06 14.33
CA ARG A 84 -2.61 1.76 15.47
C ARG A 84 -3.44 2.97 15.89
N ALA A 85 -2.87 4.18 15.83
CA ALA A 85 -3.58 5.43 16.10
C ALA A 85 -4.64 5.75 15.02
N GLU A 86 -4.37 5.45 13.75
CA GLU A 86 -5.33 5.59 12.65
C GLU A 86 -6.48 4.58 12.78
N ILE A 87 -6.18 3.33 13.13
CA ILE A 87 -7.20 2.30 13.36
C ILE A 87 -8.02 2.61 14.62
N SER A 88 -7.40 3.15 15.66
CA SER A 88 -8.10 3.56 16.90
C SER A 88 -8.76 4.92 16.82
N SER A 89 -8.52 5.69 15.75
CA SER A 89 -9.24 6.92 15.46
C SER A 89 -10.71 6.58 15.18
N GLU A 90 -11.51 6.58 16.24
CA GLU A 90 -12.95 6.42 16.21
C GLU A 90 -13.63 7.68 15.64
N ASP A 91 -13.34 8.02 14.38
CA ASP A 91 -14.01 9.14 13.75
C ASP A 91 -15.52 8.88 13.69
N LYS A 92 -16.25 9.71 14.43
CA LYS A 92 -17.71 9.67 14.57
C LYS A 92 -18.35 9.72 13.18
N TYR A 93 -17.75 10.39 12.20
CA TYR A 93 -18.29 10.48 10.85
C TYR A 93 -18.36 9.10 10.14
N VAL A 94 -17.30 8.29 10.24
CA VAL A 94 -17.22 6.95 9.62
C VAL A 94 -18.24 5.98 10.20
N ARG A 95 -18.57 6.12 11.50
CA ARG A 95 -19.56 5.27 12.18
C ARG A 95 -21.00 5.57 11.77
N HIS A 96 -21.33 6.83 11.49
CA HIS A 96 -22.70 7.24 11.13
C HIS A 96 -22.98 7.15 9.62
N MET A 97 -21.95 7.20 8.78
CA MET A 97 -22.10 7.13 7.32
C MET A 97 -22.82 5.85 6.84
N ARG A 98 -22.54 4.72 7.49
CA ARG A 98 -23.16 3.42 7.15
C ARG A 98 -24.69 3.44 7.39
N PRO A 99 -25.21 3.84 8.58
CA PRO A 99 -26.63 4.06 8.79
C PRO A 99 -27.26 5.15 7.91
N THR A 100 -26.61 6.30 7.74
CA THR A 100 -27.20 7.44 7.01
C THR A 100 -27.46 7.11 5.54
N PHE A 101 -26.57 6.36 4.89
CA PHE A 101 -26.79 5.87 3.54
C PHE A 101 -28.05 5.01 3.45
N GLY A 102 -28.23 4.07 4.39
CA GLY A 102 -29.43 3.22 4.44
C GLY A 102 -30.73 4.02 4.63
N TYR A 103 -30.71 5.04 5.49
CA TYR A 103 -31.89 5.90 5.70
C TYR A 103 -32.22 6.75 4.48
N LEU A 104 -31.21 7.34 3.83
CA LEU A 104 -31.42 8.11 2.60
C LEU A 104 -31.99 7.23 1.49
N MET A 105 -31.48 6.00 1.32
CA MET A 105 -32.00 5.03 0.36
C MET A 105 -33.44 4.63 0.64
N ALA A 106 -33.81 4.44 1.91
CA ALA A 106 -35.18 4.13 2.27
C ALA A 106 -36.12 5.30 1.93
N ILE A 107 -35.71 6.54 2.25
CA ILE A 107 -36.48 7.74 1.96
C ILE A 107 -36.67 7.93 0.44
N THR A 108 -35.61 7.80 -0.34
CA THR A 108 -35.69 7.95 -1.80
C THR A 108 -36.55 6.86 -2.43
N TRP A 109 -36.45 5.61 -1.94
CA TRP A 109 -37.30 4.52 -2.41
C TRP A 109 -38.77 4.76 -2.08
N THR A 110 -39.08 5.20 -0.85
CA THR A 110 -40.44 5.55 -0.45
C THR A 110 -41.00 6.68 -1.33
N ALA A 111 -40.21 7.73 -1.57
CA ALA A 111 -40.62 8.84 -2.44
C ALA A 111 -40.88 8.35 -3.89
N GLN A 112 -40.01 7.49 -4.43
CA GLN A 112 -40.20 6.91 -5.76
C GLN A 112 -41.47 6.07 -5.83
N MET A 113 -41.73 5.22 -4.84
CA MET A 113 -42.93 4.37 -4.82
C MET A 113 -44.22 5.19 -4.65
N LEU A 114 -44.18 6.28 -3.89
CA LEU A 114 -45.31 7.22 -3.78
C LEU A 114 -45.57 7.95 -5.10
N ALA A 115 -44.52 8.38 -5.80
CA ALA A 115 -44.66 9.00 -7.12
C ALA A 115 -45.26 8.01 -8.13
N VAL A 116 -44.82 6.74 -8.10
CA VAL A 116 -45.40 5.69 -8.94
C VAL A 116 -46.86 5.46 -8.61
N ALA A 117 -47.20 5.29 -7.33
CA ALA A 117 -48.59 5.10 -6.91
C ALA A 117 -49.49 6.28 -7.30
N TYR A 118 -49.00 7.51 -7.18
CA TYR A 118 -49.73 8.71 -7.58
C TYR A 118 -50.08 8.71 -9.07
N VAL A 119 -49.09 8.49 -9.94
CA VAL A 119 -49.31 8.47 -11.40
C VAL A 119 -50.24 7.31 -11.78
N MET A 120 -50.10 6.14 -11.15
CA MET A 120 -50.98 5.00 -11.41
C MET A 120 -52.45 5.23 -11.05
N ILE A 121 -52.76 6.17 -10.13
CA ILE A 121 -54.12 6.48 -9.71
C ILE A 121 -54.68 7.69 -10.47
N PHE A 122 -53.89 8.76 -10.60
CA PHE A 122 -54.36 10.06 -11.08
C PHE A 122 -53.96 10.37 -12.53
N GLU A 123 -52.88 9.77 -13.05
CA GLU A 123 -52.33 10.06 -14.38
C GLU A 123 -52.04 8.78 -15.17
N THR A 124 -53.03 7.89 -15.24
CA THR A 124 -52.89 6.55 -15.86
C THR A 124 -52.41 6.61 -17.32
N GLN A 125 -52.74 7.67 -18.05
CA GLN A 125 -52.24 7.93 -19.40
C GLN A 125 -50.71 8.02 -19.50
N ASN A 126 -50.03 8.41 -18.41
CA ASN A 126 -48.58 8.54 -18.32
C ASN A 126 -47.92 7.27 -17.73
N ALA A 127 -48.69 6.26 -17.33
CA ALA A 127 -48.18 5.07 -16.63
C ALA A 127 -47.15 4.29 -17.46
N GLY A 128 -47.35 4.17 -18.78
CA GLY A 128 -46.42 3.46 -19.65
C GLY A 128 -45.03 4.11 -19.69
N PHE A 129 -44.99 5.43 -19.89
CA PHE A 129 -43.76 6.22 -19.86
C PHE A 129 -43.06 6.15 -18.50
N LEU A 130 -43.83 6.21 -17.42
CA LEU A 130 -43.29 6.10 -16.06
C LEU A 130 -42.64 4.72 -15.82
N ILE A 131 -43.28 3.63 -16.24
CA ILE A 131 -42.72 2.28 -16.07
C ILE A 131 -41.39 2.15 -16.83
N GLU A 132 -41.31 2.71 -18.04
CA GLU A 132 -40.06 2.74 -18.82
C GLU A 132 -38.97 3.54 -18.10
N ALA A 133 -39.28 4.73 -17.59
CA ALA A 133 -38.35 5.56 -16.84
C ALA A 133 -37.84 4.89 -15.55
N VAL A 134 -38.73 4.22 -14.80
CA VAL A 134 -38.36 3.42 -13.62
C VAL A 134 -37.49 2.23 -14.03
N GLY A 135 -37.81 1.58 -15.16
CA GLY A 135 -36.98 0.53 -15.75
C GLY A 135 -35.56 1.01 -16.02
N ALA A 136 -35.40 2.18 -16.64
CA ALA A 136 -34.10 2.80 -16.93
C ALA A 136 -33.30 3.17 -15.65
N LEU A 137 -33.97 3.40 -14.52
CA LEU A 137 -33.34 3.63 -13.21
C LEU A 137 -32.89 2.34 -12.50
N SER A 138 -33.26 1.15 -12.98
CA SER A 138 -32.90 -0.12 -12.34
C SER A 138 -31.38 -0.30 -12.10
N PRO A 139 -30.47 0.10 -13.01
CA PRO A 139 -29.02 -0.03 -12.78
C PRO A 139 -28.52 0.76 -11.56
N ILE A 140 -29.01 1.98 -11.32
CA ILE A 140 -28.58 2.76 -10.16
C ILE A 140 -29.06 2.13 -8.85
N TRP A 141 -30.25 1.52 -8.86
CA TRP A 141 -30.77 0.76 -7.72
C TRP A 141 -29.98 -0.51 -7.46
N ALA A 142 -29.56 -1.24 -8.51
CA ALA A 142 -28.71 -2.41 -8.35
C ALA A 142 -27.38 -2.08 -7.64
N VAL A 143 -26.74 -0.96 -8.03
CA VAL A 143 -25.51 -0.49 -7.38
C VAL A 143 -25.79 -0.08 -5.92
N GLY A 144 -26.81 0.75 -5.68
CA GLY A 144 -27.14 1.24 -4.35
C GLY A 144 -27.50 0.12 -3.36
N LEU A 145 -28.28 -0.86 -3.80
CA LEU A 145 -28.65 -2.03 -2.99
C LEU A 145 -27.47 -2.98 -2.75
N SER A 146 -26.55 -3.11 -3.70
CA SER A 146 -25.32 -3.89 -3.51
C SER A 146 -24.45 -3.31 -2.40
N VAL A 147 -24.27 -1.99 -2.38
CA VAL A 147 -23.54 -1.28 -1.31
C VAL A 147 -24.21 -1.49 0.04
N LEU A 148 -25.54 -1.36 0.11
CA LEU A 148 -26.30 -1.62 1.31
C LEU A 148 -26.14 -3.07 1.81
N GLY A 149 -26.16 -4.04 0.89
CA GLY A 149 -25.94 -5.46 1.19
C GLY A 149 -24.59 -5.72 1.84
N ILE A 150 -23.51 -5.13 1.31
CA ILE A 150 -22.16 -5.22 1.88
C ILE A 150 -22.13 -4.61 3.29
N TYR A 151 -22.77 -3.45 3.49
CA TYR A 151 -22.82 -2.81 4.81
C TYR A 151 -23.57 -3.63 5.85
N VAL A 152 -24.71 -4.22 5.48
CA VAL A 152 -25.48 -5.10 6.38
C VAL A 152 -24.68 -6.36 6.73
N TYR A 153 -24.02 -6.97 5.75
CA TYR A 153 -23.19 -8.15 5.96
C TYR A 153 -22.06 -7.88 6.95
N LYS A 154 -21.25 -6.83 6.70
CA LYS A 154 -20.14 -6.45 7.58
C LYS A 154 -20.61 -6.10 8.98
N ARG A 155 -21.73 -5.38 9.11
CA ARG A 155 -22.30 -5.06 10.43
C ARG A 155 -22.77 -6.31 11.18
N SER A 156 -23.24 -7.33 10.48
CA SER A 156 -23.62 -8.62 11.06
C SER A 156 -22.38 -9.38 11.56
N GLU A 157 -21.29 -9.39 10.79
CA GLU A 157 -20.00 -9.97 11.21
C GLU A 157 -19.48 -9.31 12.49
N ASP A 158 -19.48 -7.97 12.55
CA ASP A 158 -19.05 -7.21 13.73
C ASP A 158 -19.85 -7.60 14.98
N LYS A 159 -21.17 -7.74 14.85
CA LYS A 159 -22.06 -8.16 15.95
C LYS A 159 -21.84 -9.61 16.37
N ARG A 160 -21.43 -10.48 15.44
CA ARG A 160 -21.12 -11.89 15.74
C ARG A 160 -19.82 -12.00 16.55
N ILE A 161 -18.78 -11.26 16.15
CA ILE A 161 -17.51 -11.22 16.87
C ILE A 161 -17.71 -10.66 18.29
N TYR A 162 -18.49 -9.59 18.44
CA TYR A 162 -18.81 -9.02 19.76
C TYR A 162 -19.51 -10.04 20.68
N ARG A 163 -20.49 -10.79 20.16
CA ARG A 163 -21.23 -11.83 20.92
C ARG A 163 -20.41 -13.07 21.29
N GLN A 164 -19.27 -13.31 20.66
CA GLN A 164 -18.39 -14.43 21.02
C GLN A 164 -17.37 -14.05 22.09
N LYS A 165 -17.17 -12.74 22.32
CA LYS A 165 -16.18 -12.22 23.26
C LYS A 165 -16.78 -11.93 24.65
N HIS A 166 -18.10 -11.99 24.81
CA HIS A 166 -18.87 -11.75 26.03
C HIS A 166 -19.88 -12.89 26.19
#